data_AF-A0A315Y1E4-F1
#
_entry.id   AF-A0A315Y1E4-F1
#
_cell.length_a   1.000
_cell.length_b   1.000
_cell.length_c   1.000
_cell.angle_alpha   90.00
_cell.angle_beta   90.00
_cell.angle_gamma   90.00
#
_symmetry.space_group_name_H-M   'P 1'
#
loop_
_entity.id
_entity.type
_entity.pdbx_description
1 polymer ?
#
loop_
_entity_poly.entity_id
_entity_poly.type
_entity_poly.pdbx_seq_one_letter_code
_entity_poly.pdbx_strand_id
1 'polypeptide(L)'
;MRRSATVLFACALAFCGLAGCQSKSSISTAKVTMQDGASYEDALKECFDAMHTSGGGGIFYAYMFPDEAVKAIKDSGKYDDLVQTFNESQEKSFALEESVYTFGSVTSSQELTDEQRSGIKRYFVNLCDPYIKMTEKEFDIKEGYELTFDYLRNGEKGGEESVIVLRLNDEGWKIITQ
;
A
#
# COMPACT_ATOMS: atom_id res chain seq x y z
N MET A 1 -12.86 -56.97 12.10
CA MET A 1 -11.75 -56.01 12.23
C MET A 1 -11.33 -55.93 13.68
N ARG A 2 -10.25 -56.61 14.08
CA ARG A 2 -9.55 -56.41 15.35
C ARG A 2 -8.09 -56.78 15.14
N ARG A 3 -7.21 -55.78 15.12
CA ARG A 3 -5.78 -55.95 15.33
C ARG A 3 -5.35 -54.86 16.29
N SER A 4 -4.95 -55.29 17.47
CA SER A 4 -4.38 -54.48 18.53
C SER A 4 -2.86 -54.63 18.55
N ALA A 5 -2.22 -53.68 19.23
CA ALA A 5 -0.91 -53.73 19.89
C ALA A 5 0.32 -53.27 19.08
N THR A 6 0.59 -51.96 19.18
CA THR A 6 1.72 -51.33 19.92
C THR A 6 3.08 -52.02 19.93
N VAL A 7 4.12 -51.30 19.46
CA VAL A 7 5.45 -51.24 20.11
C VAL A 7 6.00 -49.80 20.05
N LEU A 8 6.48 -49.35 21.21
CA LEU A 8 7.03 -48.06 21.62
C LEU A 8 8.57 -48.09 21.57
N PHE A 9 9.23 -46.97 21.25
CA PHE A 9 10.59 -46.57 21.71
C PHE A 9 10.78 -45.08 21.31
N ALA A 10 10.66 -44.05 22.19
CA ALA A 10 11.59 -43.57 23.24
C ALA A 10 13.00 -43.25 22.67
N CYS A 11 13.68 -42.10 22.86
CA CYS A 11 13.55 -40.95 23.76
C CYS A 11 14.40 -39.75 23.25
N ALA A 12 13.93 -38.54 23.61
CA ALA A 12 14.57 -37.24 23.88
C ALA A 12 16.07 -36.99 23.59
N LEU A 13 16.37 -35.78 23.05
CA LEU A 13 17.24 -34.82 23.74
C LEU A 13 16.78 -33.38 23.46
N ALA A 14 16.42 -32.69 24.54
CA ALA A 14 16.28 -31.25 24.59
C ALA A 14 17.69 -30.61 24.63
N PHE A 15 17.90 -29.57 23.82
CA PHE A 15 18.91 -28.55 24.11
C PHE A 15 18.23 -27.19 24.04
N CYS A 16 17.92 -26.66 25.22
CA CYS A 16 17.65 -25.25 25.40
C CYS A 16 18.98 -24.49 25.25
N GLY A 17 19.12 -23.73 24.17
CA GLY A 17 20.08 -22.63 24.08
C GLY A 17 19.32 -21.32 24.20
N LEU A 18 19.17 -20.81 25.42
CA LEU A 18 18.82 -19.41 25.67
C LEU A 18 20.12 -18.60 25.62
N ALA A 19 20.26 -17.71 24.64
CA ALA A 19 20.94 -16.42 24.77
C ALA A 19 20.93 -15.69 23.42
N GLY A 20 20.12 -14.65 23.32
CA GLY A 20 20.10 -13.77 22.16
C GLY A 20 18.72 -13.17 21.92
N CYS A 21 18.11 -12.55 22.93
CA CYS A 21 17.04 -11.57 22.69
C CYS A 21 17.67 -10.39 21.94
N GLN A 22 17.67 -10.48 20.62
CA GLN A 22 17.72 -9.34 19.75
C GLN A 22 16.31 -9.25 19.18
N SER A 23 15.46 -8.46 19.84
CA SER A 23 14.17 -8.04 19.28
C SER A 23 14.47 -7.22 18.04
N LYS A 24 14.68 -7.93 16.92
CA LYS A 24 14.52 -7.34 15.59
C LYS A 24 13.06 -6.96 15.51
N SER A 25 12.79 -5.66 15.41
CA SER A 25 11.52 -5.17 14.91
C SER A 25 11.14 -6.00 13.68
N SER A 26 10.02 -6.71 13.77
CA SER A 26 9.50 -7.49 12.66
C SER A 26 8.96 -6.51 11.62
N ILE A 27 9.86 -6.02 10.77
CA ILE A 27 9.45 -5.42 9.51
C ILE A 27 8.76 -6.54 8.74
N SER A 28 7.45 -6.39 8.55
CA SER A 28 6.68 -7.29 7.70
C SER A 28 7.24 -7.17 6.28
N THR A 29 8.00 -8.17 5.80
CA THR A 29 8.23 -8.39 4.36
C THR A 29 6.98 -9.02 3.74
N ALA A 30 5.81 -8.43 3.96
CA ALA A 30 4.60 -8.85 3.27
C ALA A 30 4.80 -8.58 1.77
N LYS A 31 4.57 -9.59 0.94
CA LYS A 31 4.48 -9.40 -0.50
C LYS A 31 3.19 -8.63 -0.77
N VAL A 32 3.30 -7.33 -0.96
CA VAL A 32 2.17 -6.49 -1.34
C VAL A 32 1.82 -6.80 -2.80
N THR A 33 0.55 -7.08 -3.06
CA THR A 33 -0.01 -7.25 -4.41
C THR A 33 -0.52 -5.90 -4.92
N MET A 34 -0.61 -5.74 -6.24
CA MET A 34 -1.03 -4.49 -6.86
C MET A 34 -2.17 -4.80 -7.82
N GLN A 35 -3.31 -4.14 -7.60
CA GLN A 35 -4.52 -4.24 -8.43
C GLN A 35 -5.02 -5.68 -8.55
N ASP A 36 -4.84 -6.51 -7.51
CA ASP A 36 -5.32 -7.91 -7.49
C ASP A 36 -6.83 -7.98 -7.18
N GLY A 37 -7.35 -6.94 -6.52
CA GLY A 37 -8.77 -6.75 -6.23
C GLY A 37 -9.52 -5.92 -7.27
N ALA A 38 -10.83 -6.15 -7.37
CA ALA A 38 -11.69 -5.41 -8.31
C ALA A 38 -12.25 -4.11 -7.71
N SER A 39 -12.32 -3.99 -6.38
CA SER A 39 -12.99 -2.86 -5.69
C SER A 39 -12.05 -1.74 -5.28
N TYR A 40 -12.61 -0.57 -4.97
CA TYR A 40 -11.84 0.55 -4.44
C TYR A 40 -11.30 0.26 -3.03
N GLU A 41 -11.98 -0.56 -2.22
CA GLU A 41 -11.50 -0.96 -0.90
C GLU A 41 -10.24 -1.82 -0.99
N ASP A 42 -10.21 -2.77 -1.92
CA ASP A 42 -9.03 -3.61 -2.14
C ASP A 42 -7.85 -2.75 -2.59
N ALA A 43 -8.06 -1.85 -3.56
CA ALA A 43 -7.04 -0.91 -4.02
C ALA A 43 -6.52 0.00 -2.90
N LEU A 44 -7.42 0.53 -2.06
CA LEU A 44 -7.07 1.34 -0.91
C LEU A 44 -6.24 0.54 0.10
N LYS A 45 -6.66 -0.70 0.39
CA LYS A 45 -5.92 -1.60 1.27
C LYS A 45 -4.52 -1.90 0.72
N GLU A 46 -4.40 -2.23 -0.56
CA GLU A 46 -3.11 -2.54 -1.20
C GLU A 46 -2.15 -1.34 -1.14
N CYS A 47 -2.65 -0.12 -1.38
CA CYS A 47 -1.85 1.09 -1.26
C CYS A 47 -1.47 1.40 0.19
N PHE A 48 -2.40 1.22 1.14
CA PHE A 48 -2.10 1.37 2.57
C PHE A 48 -1.02 0.38 3.00
N ASP A 49 -1.15 -0.90 2.63
CA ASP A 49 -0.15 -1.93 2.92
C ASP A 49 1.20 -1.59 2.27
N ALA A 50 1.20 -1.08 1.03
CA ALA A 50 2.42 -0.61 0.34
C ALA A 50 3.10 0.55 1.09
N MET A 51 2.31 1.48 1.65
CA MET A 51 2.82 2.57 2.46
C MET A 51 3.44 2.05 3.75
N HIS A 52 2.84 1.05 4.39
CA HIS A 52 3.27 0.54 5.70
C HIS A 52 4.15 -0.73 5.64
N THR A 53 4.75 -1.04 4.48
CA THR A 53 5.63 -2.21 4.28
C THR A 53 6.95 -1.79 3.64
N SER A 54 8.08 -2.30 4.16
CA SER A 54 9.39 -2.10 3.51
C SER A 54 9.41 -2.70 2.11
N GLY A 55 9.87 -1.92 1.13
CA GLY A 55 9.87 -2.33 -0.27
C GLY A 55 8.58 -2.02 -1.03
N GLY A 56 7.56 -1.43 -0.38
CA GLY A 56 6.28 -1.10 -1.00
C GLY A 56 6.29 0.11 -1.94
N GLY A 57 7.39 0.88 -2.02
CA GLY A 57 7.45 2.14 -2.77
C GLY A 57 7.03 2.04 -4.23
N GLY A 58 7.39 0.96 -4.93
CA GLY A 58 6.99 0.78 -6.33
C GLY A 58 5.47 0.68 -6.52
N ILE A 59 4.80 -0.02 -5.60
CA ILE A 59 3.33 -0.18 -5.61
C ILE A 59 2.68 1.13 -5.19
N PHE A 60 3.17 1.77 -4.14
CA PHE A 60 2.70 3.09 -3.72
C PHE A 60 2.71 4.09 -4.89
N TYR A 61 3.84 4.22 -5.60
CA TYR A 61 3.94 5.14 -6.74
C TYR A 61 3.04 4.75 -7.92
N ALA A 62 2.73 3.46 -8.11
CA ALA A 62 1.79 3.01 -9.13
C ALA A 62 0.33 3.40 -8.83
N TYR A 63 -0.06 3.50 -7.55
CA TYR A 63 -1.37 4.05 -7.16
C TYR A 63 -1.41 5.58 -7.23
N MET A 64 -0.31 6.26 -6.93
CA MET A 64 -0.28 7.72 -6.86
C MET A 64 -0.17 8.41 -8.24
N PHE A 65 0.49 7.78 -9.21
CA PHE A 65 0.79 8.39 -10.51
C PHE A 65 0.04 7.70 -11.67
N PRO A 66 -0.36 8.46 -12.70
CA PRO A 66 -0.74 7.89 -14.00
C PRO A 66 0.42 7.11 -14.62
N ASP A 67 0.10 6.07 -15.38
CA ASP A 67 1.09 5.13 -15.93
C ASP A 67 2.08 5.83 -16.88
N GLU A 68 1.61 6.81 -17.66
CA GLU A 68 2.48 7.63 -18.52
C GLU A 68 3.51 8.44 -17.72
N ALA A 69 3.12 8.96 -16.56
CA ALA A 69 4.05 9.67 -15.67
C ALA A 69 5.05 8.69 -15.05
N VAL A 70 4.59 7.52 -14.58
CA VAL A 70 5.49 6.45 -14.09
C VAL A 70 6.50 6.06 -15.17
N LYS A 71 6.05 5.92 -16.42
CA LYS A 71 6.91 5.62 -17.56
C LYS A 71 7.93 6.74 -17.80
N ALA A 72 7.52 8.00 -17.80
CA ALA A 72 8.43 9.14 -17.98
C ALA A 72 9.49 9.21 -16.88
N ILE A 73 9.11 8.93 -15.63
CA ILE A 73 10.05 8.87 -14.49
C ILE A 73 11.06 7.73 -14.71
N LYS A 74 10.60 6.55 -15.15
CA LYS A 74 11.47 5.40 -15.47
C LYS A 74 12.43 5.71 -16.61
N ASP A 75 11.93 6.28 -17.71
CA ASP A 75 12.74 6.66 -18.87
C ASP A 75 13.82 7.70 -18.51
N SER A 76 13.56 8.55 -17.50
CA SER A 76 14.54 9.51 -16.98
C SER A 76 15.61 8.90 -16.06
N GLY A 77 15.50 7.61 -15.73
CA GLY A 77 16.39 6.91 -14.80
C GLY A 77 16.18 7.25 -13.31
N LYS A 78 15.15 8.05 -12.98
CA LYS A 78 14.91 8.53 -11.61
C LYS A 78 13.97 7.65 -10.79
N TYR A 79 13.30 6.68 -11.41
CA TYR A 79 12.28 5.89 -10.75
C TYR A 79 12.86 5.02 -9.62
N ASP A 80 14.00 4.37 -9.89
CA ASP A 80 14.62 3.49 -8.90
C ASP A 80 15.12 4.28 -7.69
N ASP A 81 15.72 5.45 -7.89
CA ASP A 81 16.13 6.36 -6.81
C ASP A 81 14.95 6.84 -5.95
N LEU A 82 13.82 7.14 -6.60
CA LEU A 82 12.59 7.58 -5.95
C LEU A 82 11.97 6.46 -5.11
N VAL A 83 11.90 5.24 -5.65
CA VAL A 83 11.47 4.04 -4.91
C VAL A 83 12.42 3.73 -3.76
N GLN A 84 13.73 3.80 -3.98
CA GLN A 84 14.72 3.57 -2.94
C GLN A 84 14.58 4.58 -1.81
N THR A 85 14.47 5.87 -2.13
CA THR A 85 14.31 6.95 -1.14
C THR A 85 13.07 6.72 -0.26
N PHE A 86 11.95 6.35 -0.88
CA PHE A 86 10.72 6.00 -0.16
C PHE A 86 10.93 4.79 0.77
N ASN A 87 11.52 3.71 0.27
CA ASN A 87 11.74 2.51 1.06
C ASN A 87 12.68 2.77 2.25
N GLU A 88 13.76 3.52 2.02
CA GLU A 88 14.69 3.91 3.08
C GLU A 88 14.03 4.83 4.13
N SER A 89 13.11 5.71 3.73
CA SER A 89 12.38 6.53 4.71
C SER A 89 11.44 5.68 5.56
N GLN A 90 10.74 4.72 4.94
CA GLN A 90 9.88 3.80 5.67
C GLN A 90 10.67 2.91 6.63
N GLU A 91 11.80 2.35 6.20
CA GLU A 91 12.68 1.57 7.07
C GLU A 91 13.17 2.37 8.28
N LYS A 92 13.55 3.64 8.08
CA LYS A 92 13.94 4.53 9.18
C LYS A 92 12.78 4.79 10.13
N SER A 93 11.58 5.04 9.61
CA SER A 93 10.37 5.24 10.42
C SER A 93 10.04 3.99 11.25
N PHE A 94 10.06 2.80 10.64
CA PHE A 94 9.82 1.52 11.34
C PHE A 94 10.92 1.15 12.35
N ALA A 95 12.15 1.64 12.17
CA ALA A 95 13.21 1.45 13.14
C ALA A 95 13.04 2.35 14.39
N LEU A 96 12.37 3.49 14.24
CA LEU A 96 12.10 4.43 15.33
C LEU A 96 10.78 4.15 16.03
N GLU A 97 9.84 3.47 15.37
CA GLU A 97 8.50 3.23 15.85
C GLU A 97 8.18 1.73 15.98
N GLU A 98 7.87 1.26 17.18
CA GLU A 98 7.44 -0.13 17.43
C GLU A 98 5.95 -0.38 17.07
N SER A 99 5.38 0.45 16.19
CA SER A 99 3.98 0.36 15.78
C SER A 99 3.83 -0.45 14.51
N VAL A 100 2.89 -1.38 14.52
CA VAL A 100 2.38 -2.04 13.30
C VAL A 100 1.07 -1.38 12.91
N TYR A 101 1.03 -0.85 11.70
CA TYR A 101 -0.15 -0.24 11.10
C TYR A 101 -0.84 -1.25 10.19
N THR A 102 -2.15 -1.41 10.32
CA THR A 102 -2.95 -2.26 9.43
C THR A 102 -4.21 -1.54 9.00
N PHE A 103 -4.61 -1.75 7.75
CA PHE A 103 -5.88 -1.25 7.25
C PHE A 103 -7.04 -1.81 8.08
N GLY A 104 -7.94 -0.95 8.53
CA GLY A 104 -9.18 -1.32 9.19
C GLY A 104 -10.27 -1.53 8.14
N SER A 105 -11.14 -0.54 8.02
CA SER A 105 -12.35 -0.57 7.20
C SER A 105 -12.67 0.81 6.63
N VAL A 106 -13.36 0.84 5.49
CA VAL A 106 -13.96 2.07 4.99
C VAL A 106 -15.18 2.41 5.85
N THR A 107 -15.17 3.59 6.47
CA THR A 107 -16.23 4.06 7.38
C THR A 107 -17.22 4.98 6.67
N SER A 108 -16.80 5.64 5.59
CA SER A 108 -17.66 6.49 4.75
C SER A 108 -17.19 6.44 3.30
N SER A 109 -18.14 6.50 2.37
CA SER A 109 -17.90 6.59 0.93
C SER A 109 -18.92 7.51 0.28
N GLN A 110 -18.43 8.47 -0.50
CA GLN A 110 -19.24 9.39 -1.29
C GLN A 110 -18.71 9.45 -2.72
N GLU A 111 -19.58 9.26 -3.71
CA GLU A 111 -19.22 9.41 -5.12
C GLU A 111 -18.71 10.84 -5.42
N LEU A 112 -17.69 10.92 -6.26
CA LEU A 112 -17.13 12.21 -6.68
C LEU A 112 -18.12 12.99 -7.56
N THR A 113 -18.34 14.23 -7.17
CA THR A 113 -19.04 15.24 -7.97
C THR A 113 -18.26 15.64 -9.23
N ASP A 114 -18.94 16.21 -10.22
CA ASP A 114 -18.30 16.70 -11.45
C ASP A 114 -17.23 17.78 -11.19
N GLU A 115 -17.46 18.62 -10.17
CA GLU A 115 -16.50 19.63 -9.75
C GLU A 115 -15.23 18.98 -9.17
N GLN A 116 -15.38 17.99 -8.28
CA GLN A 116 -14.25 17.22 -7.74
C GLN A 116 -13.50 16.51 -8.85
N ARG A 117 -14.20 15.86 -9.80
CA ARG A 117 -13.57 15.21 -10.97
C ARG A 117 -12.73 16.20 -11.78
N SER A 118 -13.24 17.40 -12.03
CA SER A 118 -12.51 18.46 -12.72
C SER A 118 -11.28 18.92 -11.93
N GLY A 119 -11.41 19.06 -10.61
CA GLY A 119 -10.29 19.36 -9.71
C GLY A 119 -9.20 18.29 -9.73
N ILE A 120 -9.57 17.01 -9.74
CA ILE A 120 -8.65 15.87 -9.79
C ILE A 120 -7.88 15.83 -11.12
N LYS A 121 -8.52 16.14 -12.25
CA LYS A 121 -7.80 16.22 -13.53
C LYS A 121 -6.71 17.30 -13.49
N ARG A 122 -7.00 18.47 -12.91
CA ARG A 122 -6.00 19.52 -12.68
C ARG A 122 -4.88 19.07 -11.73
N TYR A 123 -5.23 18.33 -10.68
CA TYR A 123 -4.25 17.73 -9.79
C TYR A 123 -3.27 16.83 -10.56
N PHE A 124 -3.77 15.92 -11.40
CA PHE A 124 -2.89 15.04 -12.19
C PHE A 124 -2.04 15.79 -13.21
N VAL A 125 -2.57 16.83 -13.87
CA VAL A 125 -1.76 17.72 -14.73
C VAL A 125 -0.57 18.29 -13.95
N ASN A 126 -0.82 18.86 -12.76
CA ASN A 126 0.22 19.45 -11.93
C ASN A 126 1.20 18.42 -11.37
N LEU A 127 0.69 17.24 -10.99
CA LEU A 127 1.49 16.13 -10.49
C LEU A 127 2.47 15.62 -11.56
N CYS A 128 2.04 15.59 -12.82
CA CYS A 128 2.84 15.09 -13.95
C CYS A 128 3.81 16.13 -14.52
N ASP A 129 3.55 17.43 -14.33
CA ASP A 129 4.29 18.54 -14.94
C ASP A 129 5.83 18.47 -14.84
N PRO A 130 6.43 17.98 -13.72
CA PRO A 130 7.88 17.81 -13.60
C PRO A 130 8.48 16.71 -14.50
N TYR A 131 7.66 15.79 -15.01
CA TYR A 131 8.09 14.57 -15.70
C TYR A 131 7.63 14.52 -17.15
N ILE A 132 6.38 14.93 -17.41
CA ILE A 132 5.74 14.89 -18.71
C ILE A 132 4.66 15.98 -18.81
N LYS A 133 4.51 16.59 -19.99
CA LYS A 133 3.46 17.56 -20.24
C LYS A 133 2.17 16.84 -20.61
N MET A 134 1.17 16.95 -19.76
CA MET A 134 -0.18 16.41 -19.96
C MET A 134 -1.21 17.52 -19.76
N THR A 135 -2.42 17.29 -20.23
CA THR A 135 -3.57 18.19 -20.16
C THR A 135 -4.76 17.47 -19.55
N GLU A 136 -5.74 18.22 -19.04
CA GLU A 136 -6.94 17.63 -18.44
C GLU A 136 -7.72 16.70 -19.40
N LYS A 137 -7.53 16.85 -20.72
CA LYS A 137 -8.21 16.02 -21.74
C LYS A 137 -7.67 14.60 -21.82
N GLU A 138 -6.46 14.36 -21.30
CA GLU A 138 -5.82 13.04 -21.26
C GLU A 138 -6.27 12.20 -20.06
N PHE A 139 -7.09 12.78 -19.18
CA PHE A 139 -7.60 12.13 -17.99
C PHE A 139 -9.11 11.90 -18.09
N ASP A 140 -9.50 10.64 -18.13
CA ASP A 140 -10.88 10.18 -18.00
C ASP A 140 -11.08 9.51 -16.62
N ILE A 141 -12.02 10.01 -15.83
CA ILE A 141 -12.33 9.46 -14.50
C ILE A 141 -13.61 8.64 -14.63
N LYS A 142 -13.45 7.32 -14.77
CA LYS A 142 -14.58 6.40 -15.00
C LYS A 142 -15.43 6.21 -13.75
N GLU A 143 -14.78 6.20 -12.60
CA GLU A 143 -15.38 5.95 -11.30
C GLU A 143 -14.52 6.63 -10.24
N GLY A 144 -15.11 7.04 -9.12
CA GLY A 144 -14.30 7.50 -8.00
C GLY A 144 -15.11 8.01 -6.83
N TYR A 145 -14.46 7.96 -5.68
CA TYR A 145 -15.05 8.18 -4.38
C TYR A 145 -14.13 9.02 -3.50
N GLU A 146 -14.73 9.89 -2.70
CA GLU A 146 -14.13 10.41 -1.49
C GLU A 146 -14.46 9.43 -0.35
N LEU A 147 -13.44 8.90 0.30
CA LEU A 147 -13.55 7.86 1.30
C LEU A 147 -12.98 8.35 2.63
N THR A 148 -13.58 7.89 3.73
CA THR A 148 -12.93 7.88 5.04
C THR A 148 -12.72 6.42 5.45
N PHE A 149 -11.53 6.09 5.94
CA PHE A 149 -11.22 4.76 6.46
C PHE A 149 -10.57 4.86 7.83
N ASP A 150 -10.73 3.82 8.65
CA ASP A 150 -9.97 3.68 9.89
C ASP A 150 -8.76 2.76 9.70
N TYR A 151 -7.72 3.03 10.46
CA TYR A 151 -6.55 2.16 10.55
C TYR A 151 -6.35 1.70 11.99
N LEU A 152 -5.71 0.55 12.13
CA LEU A 152 -5.32 0.02 13.43
C LEU A 152 -3.83 0.26 13.66
N ARG A 153 -3.48 0.60 14.90
CA ARG A 153 -2.12 0.68 15.41
C ARG A 153 -1.98 -0.38 16.49
N ASN A 154 -1.12 -1.37 16.27
CA ASN A 154 -0.94 -2.51 17.17
C ASN A 154 -2.25 -3.26 17.50
N GLY A 155 -3.17 -3.31 16.53
CA GLY A 155 -4.47 -3.98 16.66
C GLY A 155 -5.57 -3.15 17.34
N GLU A 156 -5.27 -1.94 17.81
CA GLU A 156 -6.24 -0.99 18.36
C GLU A 156 -6.55 0.13 17.37
N LYS A 157 -7.70 0.80 17.47
CA LYS A 157 -8.06 1.91 16.57
C LYS A 157 -7.00 3.02 16.67
N GLY A 158 -6.26 3.22 15.58
CA GLY A 158 -5.17 4.18 15.49
C GLY A 158 -5.64 5.57 15.08
N GLY A 159 -6.64 5.64 14.18
CA GLY A 159 -7.18 6.89 13.68
C GLY A 159 -8.12 6.69 12.49
N GLU A 160 -8.49 7.81 11.88
CA GLU A 160 -9.27 7.86 10.64
C GLU A 160 -8.57 8.81 9.65
N GLU A 161 -8.61 8.45 8.37
CA GLU A 161 -8.04 9.24 7.28
C GLU A 161 -9.02 9.38 6.12
N SER A 162 -8.94 10.51 5.42
CA SER A 162 -9.74 10.79 4.23
C SER A 162 -8.87 10.77 2.98
N VAL A 163 -9.35 10.09 1.95
CA VAL A 163 -8.65 9.88 0.68
C VAL A 163 -9.62 9.97 -0.49
N ILE A 164 -9.08 10.20 -1.68
CA ILE A 164 -9.83 10.03 -2.93
C ILE A 164 -9.30 8.78 -3.63
N VAL A 165 -10.21 7.88 -4.03
CA VAL A 165 -9.89 6.67 -4.79
C VAL A 165 -10.68 6.70 -6.09
N LEU A 166 -10.03 6.53 -7.24
CA LEU A 166 -10.67 6.68 -8.55
C LEU A 166 -10.11 5.74 -9.61
N ARG A 167 -10.92 5.35 -10.60
CA ARG A 167 -10.45 4.66 -11.81
C ARG A 167 -10.09 5.69 -12.86
N LEU A 168 -8.80 5.79 -13.15
CA LEU A 168 -8.26 6.72 -14.14
C LEU A 168 -8.01 5.96 -15.45
N ASN A 169 -8.57 6.46 -16.55
CA ASN A 169 -8.42 5.87 -17.87
C ASN A 169 -8.74 4.36 -17.84
N ASP A 170 -7.84 3.54 -18.40
CA ASP A 170 -7.87 2.07 -18.33
C ASP A 170 -6.71 1.52 -17.49
N GLU A 171 -6.19 2.33 -16.56
CA GLU A 171 -4.96 2.08 -15.79
C GLU A 171 -5.23 1.47 -14.39
N GLY A 172 -6.50 1.20 -14.07
CA GLY A 172 -6.92 0.72 -12.76
C GLY A 172 -7.17 1.84 -11.75
N TRP A 173 -7.10 1.50 -10.46
CA TRP A 173 -7.36 2.43 -9.36
C TRP A 173 -6.16 3.33 -9.06
N LYS A 174 -6.42 4.61 -8.83
CA LYS A 174 -5.45 5.61 -8.37
C LYS A 174 -5.94 6.22 -7.06
N ILE A 175 -5.00 6.64 -6.22
CA ILE A 175 -5.27 7.14 -4.87
C ILE A 175 -4.64 8.51 -4.70
N ILE A 176 -5.38 9.43 -4.10
CA ILE A 176 -4.92 10.75 -3.70
C ILE A 176 -5.10 10.84 -2.19
N THR A 177 -3.99 10.89 -1.48
CA THR A 177 -3.94 11.14 -0.03
C THR A 177 -3.99 12.65 0.22
N GLN A 178 -4.75 13.09 1.22
CA GLN A 178 -4.83 14.52 1.62
C GLN A 178 -3.70 14.93 2.56
#